data_AF-A0A3S4F1V1-F1
#
_entry.id   AF-A0A3S4F1V1-F1
#
_cell.length_a   1.000
_cell.length_b   1.000
_cell.length_c   1.000
_cell.angle_alpha   90.00
_cell.angle_beta   90.00
_cell.angle_gamma   90.00
#
_symmetry.space_group_name_H-M   'P 1'
#
loop_
_entity.id
_entity.type
_entity.pdbx_description
1 polymer ?
#
loop_
_entity_poly.entity_id
_entity_poly.type
_entity_poly.pdbx_seq_one_letter_code
_entity_poly.pdbx_strand_id
1 'polypeptide(L)'
;MTLDAQDYSLAALGHVAELHDIGLRLFALLRKAPGVTLHCPERVASVSRTQQQVNVTLENGNVIAGSVLVAANGTHSALASACGVDWHQEPYEQLAVIANVATAIPHQGRAFERFTPNGPLAMLPMSHGRCSLVWCHPLDQRDEVLSWSDAQFCHALQAAFGWRLGRITQAGKRSAYPLALTTAAKVFTHRTVVVGNAAQTLHPIAGTRV
;
A
#
# COMPACT_ATOMS: atom_id res chain seq x y z
N MET A 1 21.17 3.00 14.90
CA MET A 1 21.92 2.70 13.67
C MET A 1 21.44 3.67 12.59
N THR A 2 22.37 4.24 11.83
CA THR A 2 22.07 5.05 10.64
C THR A 2 22.61 4.26 9.46
N LEU A 3 21.81 4.12 8.40
CA LEU A 3 22.24 3.50 7.15
C LEU A 3 22.47 4.63 6.15
N ASP A 4 23.65 4.68 5.53
CA ASP A 4 23.95 5.59 4.43
C ASP A 4 24.07 4.81 3.11
N ALA A 5 23.60 5.39 2.00
CA ALA A 5 23.71 4.76 0.69
C ALA A 5 25.18 4.62 0.26
N GLN A 6 26.03 5.57 0.69
CA GLN A 6 27.46 5.57 0.37
C GLN A 6 28.19 4.38 0.99
N ASP A 7 27.77 3.92 2.18
CA ASP A 7 28.33 2.74 2.85
C ASP A 7 28.16 1.46 1.99
N TYR A 8 27.20 1.46 1.06
CA TYR A 8 26.90 0.36 0.15
C TYR A 8 27.20 0.67 -1.32
N SER A 9 27.86 1.80 -1.62
CA SER A 9 28.11 2.27 -3.00
C SER A 9 26.82 2.40 -3.85
N LEU A 10 25.71 2.76 -3.21
CA LEU A 10 24.43 2.99 -3.87
C LEU A 10 24.17 4.50 -4.01
N ALA A 11 23.48 4.90 -5.08
CA ALA A 11 23.06 6.29 -5.26
C ALA A 11 21.98 6.73 -4.24
N ALA A 12 21.13 5.78 -3.81
CA ALA A 12 20.12 5.96 -2.79
C ALA A 12 19.75 4.60 -2.18
N LEU A 13 19.31 4.58 -0.91
CA LEU A 13 18.77 3.38 -0.26
C LEU A 13 17.35 3.03 -0.74
N GLY A 14 16.63 4.02 -1.26
CA GLY A 14 15.26 3.88 -1.74
C GLY A 14 14.73 5.21 -2.25
N HIS A 15 13.58 5.16 -2.94
CA HIS A 15 12.90 6.34 -3.43
C HIS A 15 11.47 6.33 -2.92
N VAL A 16 11.02 7.47 -2.40
CA VAL A 16 9.61 7.70 -2.10
C VAL A 16 9.03 8.41 -3.31
N ALA A 17 8.03 7.80 -3.93
CA ALA A 17 7.34 8.35 -5.09
C ALA A 17 5.83 8.27 -4.87
N GLU A 18 5.13 9.30 -5.31
CA GLU A 18 3.68 9.36 -5.22
C GLU A 18 3.08 8.34 -6.21
N LEU A 19 2.28 7.40 -5.70
CA LEU A 19 1.73 6.31 -6.52
C LEU A 19 0.86 6.81 -7.67
N HIS A 20 0.23 7.98 -7.51
CA HIS A 20 -0.57 8.62 -8.55
C HIS A 20 0.25 8.93 -9.80
N ASP A 21 1.40 9.58 -9.63
CA ASP A 21 2.28 9.97 -10.75
C ASP A 21 2.88 8.76 -11.45
N ILE A 22 3.29 7.75 -10.68
CA ILE A 22 3.74 6.45 -11.22
C ILE A 22 2.62 5.82 -12.06
N GLY A 23 1.40 5.77 -11.52
CA GLY A 23 0.23 5.19 -12.20
C GLY A 23 -0.06 5.88 -13.53
N LEU A 24 -0.06 7.22 -13.56
CA LEU A 24 -0.26 7.99 -14.79
C LEU A 24 0.83 7.69 -15.84
N ARG A 25 2.10 7.61 -15.41
CA ARG A 25 3.21 7.33 -16.32
C ARG A 25 3.15 5.91 -16.89
N LEU A 26 2.89 4.91 -16.05
CA LEU A 26 2.73 3.52 -16.48
C LEU A 26 1.55 3.36 -17.44
N PHE A 27 0.41 3.99 -17.14
CA PHE A 27 -0.76 3.97 -18.02
C PHE A 27 -0.47 4.58 -19.39
N ALA A 28 0.28 5.70 -19.44
CA ALA A 28 0.69 6.33 -20.69
C ALA A 28 1.62 5.44 -21.53
N LEU A 29 2.49 4.66 -20.89
CA LEU A 29 3.35 3.68 -21.57
C LEU A 29 2.54 2.48 -22.08
N LEU A 30 1.62 1.96 -21.28
CA LEU A 30 0.74 0.85 -21.67
C LEU A 30 -0.09 1.18 -22.91
N ARG A 31 -0.60 2.41 -23.02
CA ARG A 31 -1.33 2.88 -24.23
C ARG A 31 -0.52 2.82 -25.52
N LYS A 32 0.81 2.81 -25.43
CA LYS A 32 1.73 2.78 -26.58
C LYS A 32 2.42 1.44 -26.75
N ALA A 33 2.17 0.48 -25.85
CA ALA A 33 2.86 -0.80 -25.86
C ALA A 33 2.32 -1.69 -27.00
N PRO A 34 3.20 -2.22 -27.88
CA PRO A 34 2.76 -3.14 -28.91
C PRO A 34 2.22 -4.43 -28.28
N GLY A 35 1.10 -4.93 -28.80
CA GLY A 35 0.46 -6.17 -28.30
C GLY A 35 -0.38 -6.00 -27.03
N VAL A 36 -0.60 -4.76 -26.57
CA VAL A 36 -1.49 -4.46 -25.43
C VAL A 36 -2.73 -3.72 -25.92
N THR A 37 -3.90 -4.27 -25.64
CA THR A 37 -5.19 -3.61 -25.88
C THR A 37 -5.79 -3.20 -24.54
N LEU A 38 -6.08 -1.91 -24.39
CA LEU A 38 -6.71 -1.37 -23.19
C LEU A 38 -8.22 -1.24 -23.41
N HIS A 39 -8.99 -1.90 -22.55
CA HIS A 39 -10.44 -1.77 -22.49
C HIS A 39 -10.80 -0.88 -21.30
N CYS A 40 -10.94 0.43 -21.55
CA CYS A 40 -11.33 1.43 -20.55
C CYS A 40 -12.51 2.25 -21.11
N PRO A 41 -13.54 2.58 -20.31
CA PRO A 41 -13.68 2.40 -18.86
C PRO A 41 -14.27 1.04 -18.44
N GLU A 42 -14.20 0.04 -19.32
CA GLU A 42 -14.85 -1.26 -19.14
C GLU A 42 -14.46 -1.97 -17.84
N ARG A 43 -15.47 -2.58 -17.22
CA ARG A 43 -15.34 -3.41 -16.02
C ARG A 43 -15.69 -4.85 -16.34
N VAL A 44 -15.09 -5.77 -15.60
CA VAL A 44 -15.40 -7.20 -15.75
C VAL A 44 -16.65 -7.53 -14.97
N ALA A 45 -17.67 -8.06 -15.67
CA ALA A 45 -18.91 -8.53 -15.09
C ALA A 45 -18.80 -9.99 -14.62
N SER A 46 -18.20 -10.86 -15.42
CA SER A 46 -18.03 -12.29 -15.08
C SER A 46 -16.89 -12.96 -15.84
N VAL A 47 -16.48 -14.13 -15.34
CA VAL A 47 -15.44 -14.96 -15.96
C VAL A 47 -15.96 -16.39 -16.06
N SER A 48 -15.80 -16.99 -17.23
CA SER A 48 -16.01 -18.42 -17.45
C SER A 48 -14.73 -19.06 -17.99
N ARG A 49 -14.52 -20.33 -17.64
CA ARG A 49 -13.27 -21.05 -17.97
C ARG A 49 -13.63 -22.39 -18.58
N THR A 50 -12.98 -22.71 -19.69
CA THR A 50 -13.06 -24.04 -20.32
C THR A 50 -11.70 -24.72 -20.24
N GLN A 51 -11.60 -25.95 -20.74
CA GLN A 51 -10.31 -26.61 -20.88
C GLN A 51 -9.38 -25.88 -21.85
N GLN A 52 -9.91 -25.13 -22.82
CA GLN A 52 -9.15 -24.53 -23.91
C GLN A 52 -8.87 -23.03 -23.71
N GLN A 53 -9.74 -22.29 -23.03
CA GLN A 53 -9.63 -20.83 -22.88
C GLN A 53 -10.34 -20.29 -21.63
N VAL A 54 -10.14 -19.01 -21.39
CA VAL A 54 -10.86 -18.18 -20.43
C VAL A 54 -11.63 -17.12 -21.19
N ASN A 55 -12.90 -16.93 -20.85
CA ASN A 55 -13.75 -15.89 -21.41
C ASN A 55 -14.09 -14.90 -20.31
N VAL A 56 -13.77 -13.63 -20.55
CA VAL A 56 -14.04 -12.51 -19.65
C VAL A 56 -15.18 -11.70 -20.26
N THR A 57 -16.31 -11.66 -19.58
CA THR A 57 -17.47 -10.86 -19.99
C THR A 57 -17.36 -9.50 -19.34
N LEU A 58 -17.38 -8.44 -20.15
CA LEU A 58 -17.40 -7.05 -19.71
C LEU A 58 -18.83 -6.58 -19.42
N GLU A 59 -18.97 -5.51 -18.63
CA GLU A 59 -20.28 -4.93 -18.29
C GLU A 59 -21.05 -4.42 -19.53
N ASN A 60 -20.36 -4.05 -20.60
CA ASN A 60 -20.99 -3.70 -21.89
C ASN A 60 -21.48 -4.93 -22.70
N GLY A 61 -21.29 -6.15 -22.21
CA GLY A 61 -21.67 -7.40 -22.86
C GLY A 61 -20.61 -8.00 -23.79
N ASN A 62 -19.51 -7.30 -24.07
CA ASN A 62 -18.43 -7.85 -24.89
C ASN A 62 -17.70 -8.98 -24.16
N VAL A 63 -17.29 -10.00 -24.90
CA VAL A 63 -16.55 -11.14 -24.37
C VAL A 63 -15.14 -11.15 -24.95
N ILE A 64 -14.15 -11.16 -24.05
CA ILE A 64 -12.74 -11.28 -24.39
C ILE A 64 -12.29 -12.71 -24.10
N ALA A 65 -11.82 -13.41 -25.11
CA ALA A 65 -11.25 -14.75 -24.98
C ALA A 65 -9.72 -14.68 -24.86
N GLY A 66 -9.16 -15.52 -24.00
CA GLY A 66 -7.70 -15.62 -23.81
C GLY A 66 -7.29 -16.96 -23.23
N SER A 67 -5.99 -17.26 -23.26
CA SER A 67 -5.48 -18.54 -22.75
C SER A 67 -5.37 -18.56 -21.21
N VAL A 68 -5.01 -17.43 -20.60
CA VAL A 68 -4.78 -17.29 -19.16
C VAL A 68 -5.34 -15.95 -18.70
N LEU A 69 -6.00 -15.94 -17.54
CA LEU A 69 -6.41 -14.74 -16.84
C LEU A 69 -5.39 -14.39 -15.75
N VAL A 70 -4.87 -13.17 -15.78
CA VAL A 70 -4.01 -12.62 -14.74
C VAL A 70 -4.82 -11.59 -13.93
N ALA A 71 -5.15 -11.91 -12.69
CA ALA A 71 -5.88 -11.02 -11.80
C ALA A 71 -4.91 -10.13 -11.01
N ALA A 72 -4.94 -8.82 -11.28
CA ALA A 72 -4.08 -7.81 -10.65
C ALA A 72 -4.89 -6.63 -10.04
N ASN A 73 -6.17 -6.84 -9.74
CA ASN A 73 -7.14 -5.81 -9.37
C ASN A 73 -7.21 -5.47 -7.86
N GLY A 74 -6.11 -5.69 -7.12
CA GLY A 74 -6.01 -5.34 -5.70
C GLY A 74 -6.53 -6.40 -4.72
N THR A 75 -6.50 -6.05 -3.43
CA THR A 75 -6.86 -6.93 -2.30
C THR A 75 -8.32 -7.40 -2.40
N HIS A 76 -8.58 -8.68 -2.09
CA HIS A 76 -9.92 -9.31 -2.18
C HIS A 76 -10.57 -9.18 -3.57
N SER A 77 -9.83 -9.59 -4.60
CA SER A 77 -10.34 -9.61 -5.97
C SER A 77 -11.54 -10.55 -6.11
N ALA A 78 -12.74 -9.98 -6.31
CA ALA A 78 -13.95 -10.76 -6.62
C ALA A 78 -13.77 -11.69 -7.84
N LEU A 79 -12.93 -11.28 -8.80
CA LEU A 79 -12.56 -12.09 -9.96
C LEU A 79 -11.78 -13.34 -9.57
N ALA A 80 -10.81 -13.20 -8.67
CA ALA A 80 -10.06 -14.32 -8.17
C ALA A 80 -10.97 -15.27 -7.35
N SER A 81 -11.94 -14.73 -6.60
CA SER A 81 -12.90 -15.54 -5.82
C SER A 81 -13.77 -16.37 -6.75
N ALA A 82 -14.29 -15.75 -7.82
CA ALA A 82 -15.03 -16.45 -8.87
C ALA A 82 -14.18 -17.51 -9.59
N CYS A 83 -12.85 -17.36 -9.58
CA CYS A 83 -11.92 -18.34 -10.11
C CYS A 83 -11.49 -19.43 -9.11
N GLY A 84 -12.10 -19.49 -7.91
CA GLY A 84 -11.80 -20.48 -6.88
C GLY A 84 -10.49 -20.22 -6.14
N VAL A 85 -10.06 -18.97 -6.07
CA VAL A 85 -8.98 -18.55 -5.18
C VAL A 85 -9.60 -18.21 -3.85
N ASP A 86 -9.12 -18.85 -2.79
CA ASP A 86 -9.46 -18.54 -1.41
C ASP A 86 -8.36 -17.70 -0.78
N TRP A 87 -8.70 -16.94 0.27
CA TRP A 87 -7.74 -16.15 1.04
C TRP A 87 -7.76 -16.55 2.50
N HIS A 88 -6.59 -16.53 3.10
CA HIS A 88 -6.42 -16.52 4.54
C HIS A 88 -6.14 -15.09 4.99
N GLN A 89 -6.77 -14.70 6.08
CA GLN A 89 -6.53 -13.41 6.72
C GLN A 89 -6.10 -13.67 8.16
N GLU A 90 -4.93 -13.15 8.50
CA GLU A 90 -4.39 -13.19 9.86
C GLU A 90 -4.36 -11.76 10.39
N PRO A 91 -5.23 -11.41 11.36
CA PRO A 91 -5.19 -10.09 11.98
C PRO A 91 -3.94 -9.98 12.85
N TYR A 92 -3.25 -8.85 12.79
CA TYR A 92 -2.11 -8.57 13.67
C TYR A 92 -2.51 -7.93 15.00
N GLU A 93 -3.81 -7.72 15.24
CA GLU A 93 -4.33 -6.98 16.41
C GLU A 93 -3.65 -5.61 16.59
N GLN A 94 -3.24 -5.02 15.47
CA GLN A 94 -2.55 -3.73 15.40
C GLN A 94 -3.29 -2.77 14.47
N LEU A 95 -3.07 -1.50 14.69
CA LEU A 95 -3.64 -0.38 13.96
C LEU A 95 -2.51 0.50 13.42
N ALA A 96 -2.48 0.76 12.12
CA ALA A 96 -1.61 1.79 11.55
C ALA A 96 -2.37 3.10 11.40
N VAL A 97 -1.90 4.13 12.12
CA VAL A 97 -2.35 5.51 11.97
C VAL A 97 -1.45 6.20 10.96
N ILE A 98 -2.07 6.68 9.88
CA ILE A 98 -1.41 7.39 8.78
C ILE A 98 -1.83 8.86 8.84
N ALA A 99 -0.85 9.75 8.74
CA ALA A 99 -1.08 11.20 8.68
C ALA A 99 0.05 11.90 7.93
N ASN A 100 -0.22 13.09 7.39
CA ASN A 100 0.83 13.98 6.93
C ASN A 100 1.25 14.89 8.07
N VAL A 101 2.55 14.98 8.34
CA VAL A 101 3.11 15.71 9.47
C VAL A 101 4.14 16.72 8.98
N ALA A 102 4.15 17.91 9.58
CA ALA A 102 5.19 18.91 9.36
C ALA A 102 6.10 19.00 10.59
N THR A 103 7.39 19.17 10.34
CA THR A 103 8.42 19.28 11.36
C THR A 103 9.19 20.58 11.21
N ALA A 104 9.75 21.08 12.32
CA ALA A 104 10.50 22.32 12.32
C ALA A 104 11.81 22.22 11.53
N ILE A 105 12.43 21.04 11.52
CA ILE A 105 13.63 20.76 10.74
C ILE A 105 13.23 19.90 9.54
N PRO A 106 13.64 20.27 8.31
CA PRO A 106 13.36 19.47 7.13
C PRO A 106 14.08 18.13 7.20
N HIS A 107 13.42 17.06 6.76
CA HIS A 107 13.97 15.70 6.76
C HIS A 107 15.16 15.49 5.81
N GLN A 108 15.38 16.41 4.85
CA GLN A 108 16.49 16.36 3.86
C GLN A 108 16.54 15.01 3.13
N GLY A 109 15.38 14.51 2.70
CA GLY A 109 15.27 13.21 2.02
C GLY A 109 15.53 11.97 2.88
N ARG A 110 15.77 12.10 4.19
CA ARG A 110 15.97 10.97 5.09
C ARG A 110 14.65 10.42 5.62
N ALA A 111 14.49 9.10 5.56
CA ALA A 111 13.42 8.39 6.26
C ALA A 111 13.88 8.04 7.68
N PHE A 112 12.93 8.07 8.62
CA PHE A 112 13.19 7.73 10.01
C PHE A 112 12.24 6.62 10.41
N GLU A 113 12.79 5.55 10.98
CA GLU A 113 12.02 4.47 11.56
C GLU A 113 12.46 4.26 13.01
N ARG A 114 11.47 4.01 13.87
CA ARG A 114 11.67 3.71 15.28
C ARG A 114 10.74 2.58 15.68
N PHE A 115 11.29 1.55 16.31
CA PHE A 115 10.51 0.50 16.94
C PHE A 115 10.05 0.98 18.33
N THR A 116 8.73 0.98 18.54
CA THR A 116 8.10 1.24 19.84
C THR A 116 7.57 -0.07 20.41
N PRO A 117 7.21 -0.14 21.71
CA PRO A 117 6.60 -1.34 22.28
C PRO A 117 5.32 -1.79 21.55
N ASN A 118 4.62 -0.86 20.90
CA ASN A 118 3.34 -1.09 20.23
C ASN A 118 3.48 -1.34 18.72
N GLY A 119 4.71 -1.34 18.20
CA GLY A 119 5.00 -1.48 16.78
C GLY A 119 5.84 -0.34 16.23
N PRO A 120 6.09 -0.34 14.91
CA PRO A 120 6.94 0.67 14.27
C PRO A 120 6.26 2.03 14.17
N LEU A 121 7.09 3.07 14.23
CA LEU A 121 6.78 4.45 13.92
C LEU A 121 7.75 4.88 12.83
N ALA A 122 7.22 5.17 11.64
CA ALA A 122 7.98 5.63 10.50
C ALA A 122 7.56 7.04 10.08
N MET A 123 8.54 7.90 9.78
CA MET A 123 8.35 9.18 9.11
C MET A 123 9.09 9.14 7.77
N LEU A 124 8.30 9.07 6.69
CA LEU A 124 8.80 9.00 5.33
C LEU A 124 8.85 10.39 4.70
N PRO A 125 9.96 10.78 4.04
CA PRO A 125 10.12 12.09 3.45
C PRO A 125 9.12 12.31 2.31
N MET A 126 8.47 13.48 2.28
CA MET A 126 7.58 13.89 1.20
C MET A 126 7.97 15.24 0.60
N SER A 127 7.29 15.60 -0.49
CA SER A 127 7.33 16.93 -1.10
C SER A 127 6.96 18.04 -0.09
N HIS A 128 7.60 19.20 -0.25
CA HIS A 128 7.43 20.41 0.59
C HIS A 128 7.86 20.25 2.07
N GLY A 129 8.83 19.37 2.36
CA GLY A 129 9.37 19.22 3.71
C GLY A 129 8.44 18.54 4.71
N ARG A 130 7.35 17.94 4.21
CA ARG A 130 6.40 17.15 5.01
C ARG A 130 6.89 15.72 5.15
N CYS A 131 6.37 15.02 6.15
CA CYS A 131 6.57 13.58 6.31
C CYS A 131 5.23 12.84 6.21
N SER A 132 5.22 11.69 5.56
CA SER A 132 4.16 10.70 5.70
C SER A 132 4.44 9.89 6.96
N LEU A 133 3.59 10.01 7.96
CA LEU A 133 3.65 9.25 9.19
C LEU A 133 2.95 7.91 9.00
N VAL A 134 3.59 6.84 9.47
CA VAL A 134 2.95 5.56 9.76
C VAL A 134 3.26 5.22 11.21
N TRP A 135 2.24 5.20 12.07
CA TRP A 135 2.42 4.94 13.50
C TRP A 135 1.52 3.78 13.95
N CYS A 136 2.15 2.69 14.38
CA CYS A 136 1.45 1.51 14.85
C CYS A 136 1.03 1.63 16.33
N HIS A 137 -0.20 1.21 16.59
CA HIS A 137 -0.81 1.09 17.92
C HIS A 137 -1.48 -0.28 18.06
N PRO A 138 -1.79 -0.73 19.30
CA PRO A 138 -2.69 -1.85 19.52
C PRO A 138 -4.10 -1.51 18.98
N LEU A 139 -4.82 -2.51 18.49
CA LEU A 139 -6.11 -2.31 17.83
C LEU A 139 -7.20 -1.75 18.77
N ASP A 140 -7.15 -2.12 20.05
CA ASP A 140 -8.07 -1.65 21.10
C ASP A 140 -7.95 -0.15 21.41
N GLN A 141 -6.81 0.47 21.10
CA GLN A 141 -6.56 1.92 21.27
C GLN A 141 -7.11 2.77 20.12
N ARG A 142 -7.77 2.17 19.12
CA ARG A 142 -8.22 2.87 17.91
C ARG A 142 -9.05 4.11 18.20
N ASP A 143 -10.08 3.97 19.03
CA ASP A 143 -11.02 5.06 19.28
C ASP A 143 -10.37 6.17 20.11
N GLU A 144 -9.48 5.79 21.05
CA GLU A 144 -8.70 6.74 21.82
C GLU A 144 -7.79 7.59 20.91
N VAL A 145 -6.97 6.96 20.07
CA VAL A 145 -6.00 7.67 19.21
C VAL A 145 -6.70 8.55 18.18
N LEU A 146 -7.84 8.09 17.64
CA LEU A 146 -8.65 8.88 16.72
C LEU A 146 -9.37 10.04 17.41
N SER A 147 -9.65 9.94 18.71
CA SER A 147 -10.29 11.00 19.49
C SER A 147 -9.36 12.15 19.88
N TRP A 148 -8.03 11.95 19.82
CA TRP A 148 -7.07 12.97 20.23
C TRP A 148 -7.26 14.28 19.46
N SER A 149 -7.10 15.41 20.14
CA SER A 149 -6.93 16.69 19.44
C SER A 149 -5.60 16.70 18.69
N ASP A 150 -5.46 17.59 17.69
CA ASP A 150 -4.20 17.71 16.95
C ASP A 150 -3.02 18.08 17.87
N ALA A 151 -3.29 18.87 18.92
CA ALA A 151 -2.29 19.22 19.93
C ALA A 151 -1.84 17.99 20.75
N GLN A 152 -2.80 17.17 21.21
CA GLN A 152 -2.51 15.92 21.92
C GLN A 152 -1.75 14.94 21.02
N PHE A 153 -2.18 14.78 19.77
CA PHE A 153 -1.52 13.92 18.80
C PHE A 153 -0.08 14.35 18.52
N CYS A 154 0.17 15.64 18.28
CA CYS A 154 1.52 16.15 18.08
C CYS A 154 2.39 15.96 19.32
N HIS A 155 1.84 16.14 20.52
CA HIS A 155 2.57 15.91 21.77
C HIS A 155 2.96 14.44 21.96
N ALA A 156 1.99 13.53 21.79
CA ALA A 156 2.22 12.09 21.88
C ALA A 156 3.22 11.61 20.81
N LEU A 157 3.09 12.10 19.58
CA LEU A 157 4.00 11.80 18.48
C LEU A 157 5.40 12.33 18.76
N GLN A 158 5.54 13.54 19.32
CA GLN A 158 6.82 14.10 19.70
C GLN A 158 7.53 13.23 20.76
N ALA A 159 6.78 12.75 21.76
CA ALA A 159 7.31 11.88 22.79
C ALA A 159 7.75 10.52 22.23
N ALA A 160 6.96 9.93 21.33
CA ALA A 160 7.27 8.65 20.70
C ALA A 160 8.44 8.75 19.70
N PHE A 161 8.44 9.76 18.83
CA PHE A 161 9.46 9.95 17.81
C PHE A 161 10.80 10.45 18.40
N GLY A 162 10.73 11.44 19.28
CA GLY A 162 11.87 12.20 19.77
C GLY A 162 12.09 13.50 18.98
N TRP A 163 13.28 14.08 19.07
CA TRP A 163 13.55 15.46 18.61
C TRP A 163 14.44 15.57 17.35
N ARG A 164 14.65 14.46 16.62
CA ARG A 164 15.57 14.41 15.47
C ARG A 164 15.18 15.34 14.31
N LEU A 165 13.88 15.60 14.15
CA LEU A 165 13.35 16.57 13.18
C LEU A 165 12.89 17.87 13.85
N GLY A 166 13.38 18.12 15.07
CA GLY A 166 12.93 19.24 15.89
C GLY A 166 11.49 19.04 16.37
N ARG A 167 10.79 20.16 16.56
CA ARG A 167 9.40 20.16 17.00
C ARG A 167 8.47 19.73 15.87
N ILE A 168 7.51 18.87 16.19
CA ILE A 168 6.38 18.55 15.33
C ILE A 168 5.40 19.73 15.39
N THR A 169 5.22 20.39 14.26
CA THR A 169 4.48 21.66 14.19
C THR A 169 3.02 21.44 13.85
N GLN A 170 2.73 20.47 12.98
CA GLN A 170 1.38 20.21 12.50
C GLN A 170 1.20 18.73 12.16
N ALA A 171 -0.01 18.22 12.40
CA ALA A 171 -0.49 16.94 11.89
C ALA A 171 -1.78 17.19 11.08
N GLY A 172 -1.86 16.58 9.90
CA GLY A 172 -3.04 16.63 9.05
C GLY A 172 -4.09 15.60 9.45
N LYS A 173 -5.08 15.40 8.56
CA LYS A 173 -6.13 14.39 8.75
C LYS A 173 -5.51 13.01 9.00
N ARG A 174 -6.00 12.35 10.05
CA ARG A 174 -5.59 11.02 10.47
C ARG A 174 -6.49 9.96 9.84
N SER A 175 -5.89 8.91 9.33
CA SER A 175 -6.60 7.72 8.86
C SER A 175 -6.03 6.51 9.58
N ALA A 176 -6.90 5.65 10.11
CA ALA A 176 -6.48 4.47 10.85
C ALA A 176 -6.94 3.21 10.13
N TYR A 177 -6.00 2.28 9.94
CA TYR A 177 -6.22 1.03 9.21
C TYR A 177 -5.82 -0.15 10.09
N PRO A 178 -6.73 -1.11 10.36
CA PRO A 178 -6.34 -2.33 11.04
C PRO A 178 -5.34 -3.10 10.17
N LEU A 179 -4.26 -3.57 10.79
CA LEU A 179 -3.23 -4.35 10.13
C LEU A 179 -3.63 -5.82 10.13
N ALA A 180 -3.66 -6.39 8.93
CA ALA A 180 -3.84 -7.81 8.71
C ALA A 180 -2.90 -8.25 7.58
N LEU A 181 -2.48 -9.51 7.66
CA LEU A 181 -1.86 -10.20 6.54
C LEU A 181 -2.96 -10.96 5.81
N THR A 182 -3.20 -10.57 4.56
CA THR A 182 -4.07 -11.33 3.66
C THR A 182 -3.20 -12.06 2.64
N THR A 183 -3.31 -13.38 2.58
CA THR A 183 -2.57 -14.23 1.64
C THR A 183 -3.55 -15.11 0.87
N ALA A 184 -3.34 -15.24 -0.44
CA ALA A 184 -4.08 -16.22 -1.23
C ALA A 184 -3.62 -17.63 -0.85
N ALA A 185 -4.56 -18.52 -0.52
CA ALA A 185 -4.26 -19.93 -0.22
C ALA A 185 -3.58 -20.63 -1.41
N LYS A 186 -3.96 -20.22 -2.64
CA LYS A 186 -3.31 -20.59 -3.88
C LYS A 186 -3.22 -19.37 -4.79
N VAL A 187 -2.02 -19.08 -5.28
CA VAL A 187 -1.78 -17.96 -6.22
C VAL A 187 -2.16 -18.28 -7.66
N PHE A 188 -2.53 -19.54 -7.95
CA PHE A 188 -3.02 -19.95 -9.26
C PHE A 188 -4.11 -21.02 -9.13
N THR A 189 -5.01 -21.03 -10.11
CA THR A 189 -6.01 -22.08 -10.34
C THR A 189 -6.05 -22.37 -11.85
N HIS A 190 -6.95 -23.26 -12.29
CA HIS A 190 -7.08 -23.58 -13.72
C HIS A 190 -7.23 -22.30 -14.57
N ARG A 191 -6.24 -22.04 -15.43
CA ARG A 191 -6.12 -20.89 -16.33
C ARG A 191 -6.20 -19.50 -15.66
N THR A 192 -5.99 -19.41 -14.36
CA THR A 192 -6.00 -18.13 -13.62
C THR A 192 -4.78 -18.03 -12.73
N VAL A 193 -4.12 -16.88 -12.73
CA VAL A 193 -3.05 -16.53 -11.79
C VAL A 193 -3.37 -15.19 -11.15
N VAL A 194 -3.02 -15.04 -9.88
CA VAL A 194 -3.26 -13.83 -9.10
C VAL A 194 -1.91 -13.21 -8.75
N VAL A 195 -1.78 -11.89 -8.92
CA VAL A 195 -0.51 -11.17 -8.73
C VAL A 195 -0.68 -9.89 -7.92
N GLY A 196 0.42 -9.43 -7.32
CA GLY A 196 0.48 -8.21 -6.52
C GLY A 196 -0.45 -8.26 -5.31
N ASN A 197 -1.11 -7.13 -5.03
CA ASN A 197 -2.02 -7.01 -3.89
C ASN A 197 -3.20 -8.00 -3.90
N ALA A 198 -3.53 -8.57 -5.07
CA ALA A 198 -4.54 -9.62 -5.16
C ALA A 198 -4.07 -10.96 -4.58
N ALA A 199 -2.76 -11.23 -4.60
CA ALA A 199 -2.15 -12.45 -4.08
C ALA A 199 -1.72 -12.31 -2.62
N GLN A 200 -1.18 -11.14 -2.24
CA GLN A 200 -0.79 -10.86 -0.86
C GLN A 200 -0.96 -9.38 -0.55
N THR A 201 -1.55 -9.07 0.59
CA THR A 201 -1.64 -7.70 1.10
C THR A 201 -1.11 -7.67 2.52
N LEU A 202 0.00 -6.96 2.71
CA LEU A 202 0.52 -6.58 4.02
C LEU A 202 0.30 -5.08 4.19
N HIS A 203 -0.66 -4.66 5.01
CA HIS A 203 -0.89 -3.24 5.27
C HIS A 203 0.44 -2.52 5.62
N PRO A 204 0.68 -1.33 5.05
CA PRO A 204 2.03 -0.81 4.91
C PRO A 204 2.71 -0.64 6.26
N ILE A 205 3.76 -1.42 6.47
CA ILE A 205 4.76 -1.18 7.50
C ILE A 205 5.87 -0.40 6.79
N ALA A 206 6.11 0.85 7.23
CA ALA A 206 7.27 1.67 6.85
C ALA A 206 7.58 1.81 5.35
N GLY A 207 6.57 1.92 4.48
CA GLY A 207 6.79 2.22 3.05
C GLY A 207 7.43 1.09 2.23
N THR A 208 7.68 -0.08 2.82
CA THR A 208 8.13 -1.26 2.08
C THR A 208 6.94 -2.07 1.58
N ARG A 209 6.65 -1.92 0.28
CA ARG A 209 6.17 -3.03 -0.55
C ARG A 209 7.03 -3.04 -1.81
N VAL A 210 7.85 -4.08 -1.96
CA VAL A 210 8.40 -4.51 -3.25
C VAL A 210 7.38 -5.44 -3.90
#